data_AF-A0A1X7TGZ0-F1
#
_entry.id   AF-A0A1X7TGZ0-F1
#
_cell.length_a   1.000
_cell.length_b   1.000
_cell.length_c   1.000
_cell.angle_alpha   90.00
_cell.angle_beta   90.00
_cell.angle_gamma   90.00
#
_symmetry.space_group_name_H-M   'P 1'
#
loop_
_entity.id
_entity.type
_entity.pdbx_description
1 polymer ?
#
loop_
_entity_poly.entity_id
_entity_poly.type
_entity_poly.pdbx_seq_one_letter_code
_entity_poly.pdbx_strand_id
1 'polypeptide(L)' 'DGVQHTVDKEGKPTVCKIGELILDIPNPENLPRNERAYDVFMDFSGTEIQARAQYSITGKEVKTVCDFLSNQD' A
#
# COMPACT_ATOMS: atom_id res chain seq x y z
N ASP A 1 -7.61 9.22 -4.98
CA ASP A 1 -7.90 7.82 -4.66
C ASP A 1 -9.01 7.31 -5.55
N GLY A 2 -8.85 6.12 -6.12
CA GLY A 2 -9.83 5.52 -7.02
C GLY A 2 -9.86 4.01 -6.80
N VAL A 3 -11.06 3.48 -6.59
CA VAL A 3 -11.29 2.04 -6.43
C VAL A 3 -11.44 1.40 -7.80
N GLN A 4 -10.73 0.28 -8.02
CA GLN A 4 -10.88 -0.51 -9.24
C GLN A 4 -11.63 -1.81 -8.93
N HIS A 5 -12.68 -2.06 -9.70
CA HIS A 5 -13.46 -3.29 -9.64
C HIS A 5 -13.11 -4.20 -10.82
N THR A 6 -13.09 -5.51 -10.55
CA THR A 6 -13.09 -6.53 -11.60
C THR A 6 -14.29 -7.43 -11.40
N VAL A 7 -14.87 -7.91 -12.49
CA VAL A 7 -16.02 -8.81 -12.45
C VAL A 7 -15.52 -10.21 -12.13
N ASP A 8 -16.04 -10.80 -11.05
CA ASP A 8 -15.74 -12.20 -10.71
C ASP A 8 -16.49 -13.18 -11.61
N LYS A 9 -16.26 -14.48 -11.41
CA LYS A 9 -16.93 -15.55 -12.18
C LYS A 9 -18.45 -15.62 -11.95
N GLU A 10 -18.97 -14.96 -10.91
CA GLU A 10 -20.39 -14.87 -10.57
C GLU A 10 -21.03 -13.55 -11.05
N GLY A 11 -20.27 -12.67 -11.72
CA GLY A 11 -20.77 -11.39 -12.20
C GLY A 11 -20.79 -10.28 -11.14
N LYS A 12 -20.23 -10.51 -9.94
CA LYS A 12 -20.24 -9.53 -8.85
C LYS A 12 -18.98 -8.65 -8.94
N PRO A 13 -19.12 -7.33 -8.70
CA PRO A 13 -17.97 -6.43 -8.64
C PRO A 13 -17.15 -6.78 -7.40
N THR A 14 -15.96 -7.34 -7.62
CA THR A 14 -14.98 -7.55 -6.55
C THR A 14 -14.02 -6.37 -6.54
N VAL A 15 -13.86 -5.74 -5.37
CA VAL A 15 -12.87 -4.67 -5.18
C VAL A 15 -11.47 -5.28 -5.36
N CYS A 16 -10.74 -4.83 -6.38
CA CYS A 16 -9.42 -5.35 -6.71
C CYS A 16 -8.27 -4.45 -6.23
N LYS A 17 -8.53 -3.15 -6.04
CA LYS A 17 -7.59 -2.18 -5.47
C LYS A 17 -8.33 -1.16 -4.61
N ILE A 18 -7.93 -1.05 -3.35
CA ILE A 18 -8.55 -0.19 -2.32
C ILE A 18 -7.71 1.08 -2.08
N GLY A 19 -6.41 0.98 -2.31
CA GLY A 19 -5.45 2.05 -2.08
C GLY A 19 -4.10 1.71 -2.68
N GLU A 20 -3.16 2.64 -2.59
CA GLU A 20 -1.79 2.47 -3.09
C GLU A 20 -0.78 3.04 -2.10
N LEU A 21 0.26 2.26 -1.79
CA LEU A 21 1.42 2.71 -1.04
C LEU A 21 2.60 2.83 -2.01
N ILE A 22 2.93 4.06 -2.41
CA ILE A 22 4.06 4.32 -3.30
C ILE A 22 5.34 4.45 -2.48
N LEU A 23 6.29 3.54 -2.73
CA LEU A 23 7.60 3.54 -2.10
C LEU A 23 8.63 4.09 -3.11
N ASP A 24 8.95 5.37 -2.99
CA ASP A 24 10.07 5.96 -3.70
C ASP A 24 11.35 5.71 -2.89
N ILE A 25 12.03 4.58 -3.19
CA ILE A 25 13.26 4.16 -2.50
C ILE A 25 14.44 4.96 -3.07
N PRO A 26 14.99 5.94 -2.33
CA PRO A 26 16.16 6.68 -2.80
C PRO A 26 17.35 5.73 -2.90
N ASN A 27 18.12 5.80 -3.98
CA ASN A 27 19.34 5.01 -4.18
C ASN A 27 20.58 5.91 -4.43
N PRO A 28 20.92 6.83 -3.51
CA PRO A 28 22.03 7.75 -3.70
C PRO A 28 23.39 7.04 -3.76
N GLU A 29 23.52 5.89 -3.10
CA GLU A 29 24.78 5.15 -2.98
C GLU A 29 24.91 3.97 -3.96
N ASN A 30 23.99 3.86 -4.92
CA ASN A 30 23.96 2.78 -5.93
C ASN A 30 24.04 1.36 -5.31
N LEU A 31 23.31 1.14 -4.22
CA LEU A 31 23.31 -0.12 -3.50
C LEU A 31 22.56 -1.22 -4.27
N PRO A 32 22.95 -2.49 -4.12
CA PRO A 32 22.21 -3.61 -4.71
C PRO A 32 20.82 -3.75 -4.07
N ARG A 33 19.87 -4.37 -4.79
CA ARG A 33 18.45 -4.37 -4.40
C ARG A 33 18.19 -5.10 -3.07
N ASN A 34 18.97 -6.12 -2.77
CA ASN A 34 18.91 -6.88 -1.51
C ASN A 34 19.26 -6.02 -0.28
N GLU A 35 20.08 -4.98 -0.45
CA GLU A 35 20.43 -4.03 0.62
C GLU A 35 19.42 -2.88 0.73
N ARG A 36 18.58 -2.70 -0.29
CA ARG A 36 17.46 -1.75 -0.33
C ARG A 36 16.15 -2.34 0.20
N ALA A 37 16.27 -3.17 1.24
CA ALA A 37 15.11 -3.76 1.90
C ALA A 37 14.19 -2.68 2.48
N TYR A 38 12.92 -3.03 2.58
CA TYR A 38 11.90 -2.20 3.20
C TYR A 38 10.88 -3.13 3.87
N ASP A 39 10.45 -2.73 5.05
CA ASP A 39 9.43 -3.46 5.81
C ASP A 39 8.10 -2.76 5.64
N VAL A 40 7.06 -3.53 5.26
CA VAL A 40 5.70 -3.01 5.09
C VAL A 40 4.83 -3.60 6.19
N PHE A 41 4.12 -2.72 6.90
CA PHE A 41 3.14 -3.08 7.91
C PHE A 41 1.77 -2.59 7.47
N MET A 42 0.78 -3.47 7.52
CA MET A 42 -0.61 -3.16 7.22
C MET A 42 -1.48 -3.61 8.40
N ASP A 43 -2.32 -2.69 8.89
CA ASP A 43 -3.32 -2.95 9.92
C ASP A 43 -4.72 -2.90 9.29
N PHE A 44 -5.48 -3.98 9.49
CA PHE A 44 -6.84 -4.20 8.99
C PHE A 44 -7.86 -4.33 10.13
N SER A 45 -7.46 -4.03 11.37
CA SER A 45 -8.30 -4.25 12.55
C SER A 45 -9.41 -3.20 12.71
N GLY A 46 -9.32 -2.07 12.00
CA GLY A 46 -10.27 -0.95 12.05
C GLY A 46 -11.19 -0.84 10.83
N THR A 47 -11.92 0.27 10.77
CA THR A 47 -12.70 0.69 9.58
C THR A 47 -11.82 1.30 8.48
N GLU A 48 -10.60 1.68 8.85
CA GLU A 48 -9.52 2.18 8.00
C GLU A 48 -8.44 1.11 7.85
N ILE A 49 -7.82 1.07 6.67
CA ILE A 49 -6.57 0.32 6.44
C ILE A 49 -5.42 1.28 6.67
N GLN A 50 -4.61 1.02 7.69
CA GLN A 50 -3.39 1.77 7.94
C GLN A 50 -2.22 1.00 7.35
N ALA A 51 -1.53 1.61 6.39
CA ALA A 51 -0.35 1.02 5.79
C ALA A 51 0.87 1.92 6.03
N ARG A 52 1.97 1.35 6.51
CA ARG A 52 3.24 2.04 6.66
C ARG A 52 4.37 1.20 6.08
N ALA A 53 5.39 1.87 5.60
CA ALA A 53 6.63 1.23 5.22
C ALA A 53 7.83 1.99 5.77
N GLN A 54 8.86 1.24 6.12
CA GLN A 54 10.13 1.79 6.56
C GLN A 54 11.26 1.32 5.64
N TYR A 55 12.06 2.27 5.14
CA TYR A 55 13.25 1.95 4.37
C TYR A 55 14.37 1.52 5.32
N SER A 56 14.93 0.32 5.14
CA SER A 56 16.02 -0.17 6.00
C SER A 56 17.28 0.70 5.88
N ILE A 57 17.51 1.31 4.71
CA ILE A 57 18.70 2.13 4.42
C ILE A 57 18.72 3.50 5.13
N THR A 58 17.56 4.15 5.26
CA THR A 58 17.47 5.52 5.79
C THR A 58 16.72 5.58 7.13
N GLY A 59 16.01 4.50 7.48
CA GLY A 59 15.07 4.47 8.60
C GLY A 59 13.83 5.33 8.39
N LYS A 60 13.70 6.02 7.24
CA LYS A 60 12.57 6.89 6.94
C LYS A 60 11.30 6.04 6.82
N GLU A 61 10.26 6.48 7.54
CA GLU A 61 8.93 5.89 7.51
C GLU A 61 8.02 6.70 6.57
N VAL A 62 7.22 6.00 5.77
CA VAL A 62 6.10 6.55 5.01
C VAL A 62 4.84 5.84 5.46
N LYS A 63 3.75 6.60 5.63
CA LYS A 63 2.46 6.06 6.06
C LYS A 63 1.33 6.60 5.21
N THR A 64 0.34 5.76 4.99
CA THR A 64 -0.92 6.11 4.34
C THR A 64 -2.07 5.49 5.11
N VAL A 65 -3.23 6.15 5.03
CA VAL A 65 -4.48 5.66 5.62
C VAL A 65 -5.50 5.61 4.49
N CYS A 66 -6.08 4.45 4.26
CA CYS A 66 -7.12 4.24 3.26
C CYS A 66 -8.43 3.87 3.94
N ASP A 67 -9.45 4.68 3.71
CA ASP A 67 -10.82 4.32 4.07
C ASP A 67 -11.41 3.35 3.04
N PHE A 68 -11.83 2.17 3.52
CA PHE A 68 -12.52 1.20 2.67
C PHE A 68 -13.99 1.59 2.44
N LEU A 69 -14.60 2.34 3.37
CA LEU A 69 -16.03 2.68 3.33
C LEU A 69 -16.35 3.92 2.48
N SER A 70 -15.36 4.77 2.21
CA SER A 70 -15.57 6.07 1.53
C SER A 70 -15.68 5.98 0.01
N ASN A 71 -15.48 4.80 -0.58
CA ASN A 71 -15.46 4.59 -2.04
C ASN A 71 -16.54 3.60 -2.53
N GLN A 72 -17.65 3.47 -1.79
CA GLN A 72 -18.78 2.59 -2.15
C GLN A 72 -19.90 3.29 -2.95
N ASP A 73 -19.61 4.40 -3.65
CA ASP A 73 -20.58 5.06 -4.54
C ASP A 73 -20.80 4.28 -5.84
#